data_AF-A0A966D196-F1
#
_entry.id   AF-A0A966D196-F1
#
_cell.length_a   1.000
_cell.length_b   1.000
_cell.length_c   1.000
_cell.angle_alpha   90.00
_cell.angle_beta   90.00
_cell.angle_gamma   90.00
#
_symmetry.space_group_name_H-M   'P 1'
#
loop_
_entity.id
_entity.type
_entity.pdbx_description
1 polymer ?
#
loop_
_entity_poly.entity_id
_entity_poly.type
_entity_poly.pdbx_seq_one_letter_code
_entity_poly.pdbx_strand_id
1 'polypeptide(L)'
;MSDSEHQPHEKLEIIDEVLNKPDPVQISDAAKAAEEKMYSRNFTRFGLDMNVFVSLTVAVLVLSFVVFTLIAPETAANFFAGINTGINENFNWLYVLTINAAFFFLIVVGLSKLGRIRLGGYTARPEYSNLAWYAMMFSAGIGIGIFFYGVAEPIYHLNIPEGLRSGSVYDNFKIMYLHWGGHAWATYGLVAIGLGYFTYNKGLPFAPRSLFYPLIKERIYGFLGDLIDSIAVLSVLFGLATSLGLGAQQINSGLNYLFGVPLSPVVQVIL
;
A
#
# COMPACT_ATOMS: atom_id res chain seq x y z
N MET A 1 -17.14 -65.36 -3.10
CA MET A 1 -16.88 -64.93 -4.48
C MET A 1 -17.92 -63.88 -4.79
N SER A 2 -17.51 -62.75 -5.37
CA SER A 2 -18.25 -61.47 -5.52
C SER A 2 -18.33 -60.66 -4.21
N ASP A 3 -18.04 -59.35 -4.14
CA ASP A 3 -17.54 -58.35 -5.09
C ASP A 3 -16.83 -57.24 -4.28
N SER A 4 -15.64 -56.80 -4.67
CA SER A 4 -15.08 -55.52 -4.18
C SER A 4 -14.15 -54.85 -5.18
N GLU A 5 -14.42 -55.00 -6.48
CA GLU A 5 -13.78 -54.22 -7.55
C GLU A 5 -14.70 -53.04 -7.94
N HIS A 6 -14.66 -52.00 -7.13
CA HIS A 6 -15.21 -50.67 -7.42
C HIS A 6 -14.29 -49.66 -6.71
N GLN A 7 -13.60 -48.70 -7.32
CA GLN A 7 -13.30 -48.35 -8.70
C GLN A 7 -11.97 -47.58 -8.66
N PRO A 8 -10.89 -47.99 -9.35
CA PRO A 8 -9.74 -47.11 -9.58
C PRO A 8 -10.07 -45.96 -10.55
N HIS A 9 -11.17 -46.09 -11.32
CA HIS A 9 -11.62 -45.11 -12.30
C HIS A 9 -12.21 -43.83 -11.68
N GLU A 10 -12.92 -43.90 -10.55
CA GLU A 10 -13.52 -42.72 -9.90
C GLU A 10 -12.44 -41.77 -9.33
N LYS A 11 -11.33 -42.32 -8.82
CA LYS A 11 -10.17 -41.51 -8.40
C LYS A 11 -9.44 -40.87 -9.58
N LEU A 12 -9.41 -41.53 -10.73
CA LEU A 12 -8.80 -40.98 -11.94
C LEU A 12 -9.67 -39.86 -12.53
N GLU A 13 -11.00 -39.99 -12.51
CA GLU A 13 -11.91 -38.91 -12.92
C GLU A 13 -11.79 -37.68 -12.03
N ILE A 14 -11.68 -37.84 -10.70
CA ILE A 14 -11.46 -36.71 -9.79
C ILE A 14 -10.09 -36.07 -10.02
N ILE A 15 -9.06 -36.87 -10.34
CA ILE A 15 -7.73 -36.34 -10.68
C ILE A 15 -7.77 -35.59 -12.01
N ASP A 16 -8.47 -36.11 -13.02
CA ASP A 16 -8.63 -35.48 -14.31
C ASP A 16 -9.53 -34.23 -14.25
N GLU A 17 -10.52 -34.17 -13.34
CA GLU A 17 -11.34 -32.99 -13.06
C GLU A 17 -10.55 -31.92 -12.27
N VAL A 18 -9.63 -32.33 -11.39
CA VAL A 18 -8.70 -31.44 -10.67
C VAL A 18 -7.55 -30.96 -11.58
N LEU A 19 -7.17 -31.74 -12.60
CA LEU A 19 -6.20 -31.40 -13.63
C LEU A 19 -6.81 -30.57 -14.76
N ASN A 20 -8.08 -30.79 -15.12
CA ASN A 20 -8.91 -29.89 -15.93
C ASN A 20 -9.41 -28.72 -15.11
N LYS A 21 -8.48 -27.97 -14.52
CA LYS A 21 -8.81 -26.67 -13.98
C LYS A 21 -9.48 -25.85 -15.08
N PRO A 22 -10.56 -25.10 -14.80
CA PRO A 22 -10.87 -23.97 -15.66
C PRO A 22 -9.58 -23.14 -15.71
N ASP A 23 -9.09 -22.91 -16.92
CA ASP A 23 -7.90 -22.10 -17.16
C ASP A 23 -7.92 -20.87 -16.25
N PRO A 24 -6.77 -20.42 -15.70
CA PRO A 24 -6.69 -19.14 -15.03
C PRO A 24 -7.39 -18.15 -15.94
N VAL A 25 -8.52 -17.57 -15.47
CA VAL A 25 -9.53 -16.86 -16.28
C VAL A 25 -8.92 -16.45 -17.59
N GLN A 26 -9.19 -17.17 -18.70
CA GLN A 26 -8.57 -16.86 -19.98
C GLN A 26 -8.82 -15.38 -20.22
N ILE A 27 -7.77 -14.58 -19.97
CA ILE A 27 -7.77 -13.16 -20.29
C ILE A 27 -8.06 -13.18 -21.78
N SER A 28 -9.18 -12.57 -22.17
CA SER A 28 -9.62 -12.58 -23.56
C SER A 28 -8.43 -12.18 -24.44
N ASP A 29 -8.33 -12.72 -25.65
CA ASP A 29 -7.20 -12.38 -26.53
C ASP A 29 -7.04 -10.86 -26.71
N ALA A 30 -8.15 -10.12 -26.60
CA ALA A 30 -8.18 -8.66 -26.56
C ALA A 30 -7.44 -8.05 -25.36
N ALA A 31 -7.53 -8.63 -24.16
CA ALA A 31 -6.85 -8.13 -22.98
C ALA A 31 -5.36 -8.54 -22.93
N LYS A 32 -4.99 -9.71 -23.48
CA LYS A 32 -3.58 -10.05 -23.73
C LYS A 32 -2.93 -9.11 -24.74
N ALA A 33 -3.64 -8.82 -25.84
CA ALA A 33 -3.18 -7.84 -26.83
C ALA A 33 -3.10 -6.41 -26.25
N ALA A 34 -4.02 -6.05 -25.35
CA ALA A 34 -3.98 -4.75 -24.67
C ALA A 34 -2.82 -4.64 -23.67
N GLU A 35 -2.49 -5.73 -22.98
CA GLU A 35 -1.33 -5.83 -22.09
C GLU A 35 -0.02 -5.74 -22.86
N GLU A 36 0.12 -6.49 -23.95
CA GLU A 36 1.29 -6.42 -24.82
C GLU A 36 1.46 -4.99 -25.40
N LYS A 37 0.35 -4.37 -25.80
CA LYS A 37 0.34 -2.97 -26.24
C LYS A 37 0.74 -2.01 -25.12
N MET A 38 0.35 -2.26 -23.87
CA MET A 38 0.80 -1.45 -22.73
C MET A 38 2.32 -1.52 -22.58
N TYR A 39 2.91 -2.73 -22.53
CA TYR A 39 4.36 -2.89 -22.41
C TYR A 39 5.12 -2.38 -23.64
N SER A 40 4.53 -2.43 -24.84
CA SER A 40 5.14 -1.88 -26.06
C SER A 40 5.37 -0.36 -26.00
N ARG A 41 4.64 0.35 -25.14
CA ARG A 41 4.81 1.80 -24.91
C ARG A 41 5.97 2.11 -23.96
N ASN A 42 6.54 1.11 -23.32
CA ASN A 42 7.58 1.30 -22.32
C ASN A 42 8.92 1.59 -22.97
N PHE A 43 9.73 2.37 -22.27
CA PHE A 43 11.14 2.52 -22.57
C PHE A 43 11.91 1.34 -21.99
N THR A 44 12.46 0.49 -22.86
CA THR A 44 13.10 -0.79 -22.49
C THR A 44 14.64 -0.81 -22.59
N ARG A 45 15.29 0.36 -22.76
CA ARG A 45 16.76 0.44 -22.94
C ARG A 45 17.49 0.51 -21.60
N PHE A 46 18.77 0.13 -21.60
CA PHE A 46 19.65 0.14 -20.42
C PHE A 46 19.18 -0.77 -19.26
N GLY A 47 18.40 -1.81 -19.56
CA GLY A 47 17.83 -2.70 -18.54
C GLY A 47 16.68 -2.10 -17.74
N LEU A 48 16.20 -0.92 -18.12
CA LEU A 48 15.02 -0.28 -17.56
C LEU A 48 13.79 -0.70 -18.36
N ASP A 49 12.69 -1.01 -17.68
CA ASP A 49 11.37 -1.16 -18.30
C ASP A 49 10.42 -0.15 -17.63
N MET A 50 10.23 1.00 -18.28
CA MET A 50 9.51 2.14 -17.69
C MET A 50 8.37 2.62 -18.58
N ASN A 51 7.19 2.76 -17.98
CA ASN A 51 6.09 3.46 -18.61
C ASN A 51 6.42 4.96 -18.69
N VAL A 52 6.75 5.43 -19.90
CA VAL A 52 7.23 6.79 -20.16
C VAL A 52 6.25 7.85 -19.67
N PHE A 53 4.95 7.63 -19.84
CA PHE A 53 3.93 8.59 -19.43
C PHE A 53 3.92 8.75 -17.90
N VAL A 54 3.90 7.63 -17.18
CA VAL A 54 3.90 7.64 -15.70
C VAL A 54 5.18 8.28 -15.18
N SER A 55 6.34 7.83 -15.67
CA SER A 55 7.65 8.32 -15.23
C SER A 55 7.81 9.83 -15.46
N LEU A 56 7.45 10.34 -16.65
CA LEU A 56 7.57 11.77 -16.96
C LEU A 56 6.58 12.61 -16.16
N THR A 57 5.32 12.16 -16.04
CA THR A 57 4.29 12.89 -15.28
C THR A 57 4.70 13.02 -13.82
N VAL A 58 5.12 11.92 -13.19
CA VAL A 58 5.61 11.91 -11.81
C VAL A 58 6.84 12.79 -11.67
N ALA A 59 7.83 12.66 -12.57
CA ALA A 59 9.05 13.45 -12.51
C ALA A 59 8.78 14.95 -12.61
N VAL A 60 7.93 15.39 -13.54
CA VAL A 60 7.57 16.81 -13.70
C VAL A 60 6.86 17.34 -12.46
N LEU A 61 5.90 16.58 -11.90
CA LEU A 61 5.16 17.01 -10.71
C LEU A 61 6.06 17.09 -9.47
N VAL A 62 6.92 16.09 -9.26
CA VAL A 62 7.87 16.08 -8.13
C VAL A 62 8.90 17.19 -8.28
N LEU A 63 9.49 17.38 -9.47
CA LEU A 63 10.44 18.46 -9.71
C LEU A 63 9.79 19.83 -9.53
N SER A 64 8.56 20.02 -10.01
CA SER A 64 7.82 21.27 -9.82
C SER A 64 7.54 21.54 -8.35
N PHE A 65 7.16 20.52 -7.58
CA PHE A 65 6.99 20.60 -6.13
C PHE A 65 8.29 20.99 -5.42
N VAL A 66 9.41 20.34 -5.76
CA VAL A 66 10.72 20.63 -5.16
C VAL A 66 11.17 22.05 -5.49
N VAL A 67 11.05 22.46 -6.76
CA VAL A 67 11.41 23.82 -7.19
C VAL A 67 10.55 24.87 -6.47
N PHE A 68 9.24 24.64 -6.35
CA PHE A 68 8.34 25.55 -5.64
C PHE A 68 8.70 25.67 -4.15
N THR A 69 8.95 24.55 -3.47
CA THR A 69 9.29 24.56 -2.03
C THR A 69 10.66 25.15 -1.74
N LEU A 70 11.61 25.09 -2.67
CA LEU A 70 12.94 25.69 -2.52
C LEU A 70 12.98 27.19 -2.84
N ILE A 71 12.21 27.66 -3.83
CA ILE A 71 12.23 29.08 -4.24
C ILE A 71 11.42 29.94 -3.26
N ALA A 72 10.29 29.45 -2.76
CA ALA A 72 9.40 30.22 -1.88
C ALA A 72 8.89 29.37 -0.69
N PRO A 73 9.75 29.05 0.30
CA PRO A 73 9.42 28.12 1.38
C PRO A 73 8.21 28.55 2.22
N GLU A 74 8.15 29.83 2.59
CA GLU A 74 7.06 30.36 3.44
C GLU A 74 5.72 30.37 2.70
N THR A 75 5.73 30.78 1.42
CA THR A 75 4.54 30.72 0.56
C THR A 75 4.08 29.29 0.35
N ALA A 76 5.00 28.35 0.10
CA ALA A 76 4.69 26.94 -0.06
C ALA A 76 4.10 26.35 1.23
N ALA A 77 4.70 26.65 2.39
CA ALA A 77 4.20 26.19 3.69
C ALA A 77 2.76 26.67 3.95
N ASN A 78 2.49 27.97 3.72
CA ASN A 78 1.15 28.54 3.90
C ASN A 78 0.14 27.95 2.90
N PHE A 79 0.55 27.74 1.65
CA PHE A 79 -0.30 27.14 0.61
C PHE A 79 -0.70 25.71 0.97
N PHE A 80 0.26 24.85 1.32
CA PHE A 80 -0.02 23.46 1.69
C PHE A 80 -0.74 23.34 3.03
N ALA A 81 -0.47 24.24 3.99
CA ALA A 81 -1.22 24.31 5.24
C ALA A 81 -2.70 24.63 4.98
N GLY A 82 -2.99 25.62 4.11
CA GLY A 82 -4.35 25.95 3.72
C GLY A 82 -5.09 24.78 3.05
N ILE A 83 -4.41 24.05 2.16
CA ILE A 83 -4.96 22.82 1.55
C ILE A 83 -5.23 21.76 2.62
N ASN A 84 -4.28 21.52 3.52
CA ASN A 84 -4.41 20.55 4.59
C ASN A 84 -5.60 20.87 5.51
N THR A 85 -5.75 22.13 5.93
CA THR A 85 -6.90 22.59 6.72
C THR A 85 -8.20 22.38 5.97
N GLY A 86 -8.29 22.81 4.70
CA GLY A 86 -9.50 22.63 3.89
C GLY A 86 -9.88 21.16 3.70
N ILE A 87 -8.91 20.25 3.54
CA ILE A 87 -9.15 18.81 3.48
C ILE A 87 -9.69 18.29 4.82
N ASN A 88 -9.09 18.67 5.94
CA ASN A 88 -9.52 18.22 7.26
C ASN A 88 -10.92 18.74 7.63
N GLU A 89 -11.25 19.98 7.28
CA GLU A 89 -12.56 20.55 7.59
C GLU A 89 -13.67 19.89 6.76
N ASN A 90 -13.44 19.61 5.48
CA ASN A 90 -14.49 19.16 4.56
C ASN A 90 -14.53 17.65 4.33
N PHE A 91 -13.38 16.97 4.41
CA PHE A 91 -13.22 15.58 3.99
C PHE A 91 -12.74 14.63 5.10
N ASN A 92 -12.50 15.10 6.33
CA ASN A 92 -12.07 14.22 7.43
C ASN A 92 -13.01 13.01 7.66
N TRP A 93 -14.33 13.23 7.53
CA TRP A 93 -15.31 12.14 7.63
C TRP A 93 -15.06 11.01 6.62
N LEU A 94 -14.55 11.34 5.42
CA LEU A 94 -14.25 10.36 4.37
C LEU A 94 -13.02 9.52 4.74
N TYR A 95 -11.99 10.12 5.35
CA TYR A 95 -10.82 9.40 5.85
C TYR A 95 -11.23 8.39 6.93
N VAL A 96 -11.96 8.87 7.94
CA VAL A 96 -12.43 8.02 9.06
C VAL A 96 -13.33 6.90 8.54
N LEU A 97 -14.26 7.20 7.64
CA LEU A 97 -15.16 6.20 7.06
C LEU A 97 -14.38 5.18 6.23
N THR A 98 -13.43 5.61 5.40
CA THR A 98 -12.66 4.72 4.52
C THR A 98 -11.82 3.73 5.32
N ILE A 99 -11.11 4.19 6.36
CA ILE A 99 -10.29 3.32 7.20
C ILE A 99 -11.15 2.32 7.97
N ASN A 100 -12.27 2.77 8.55
CA ASN A 100 -13.19 1.85 9.24
C ASN A 100 -13.82 0.85 8.27
N ALA A 101 -14.26 1.30 7.09
CA ALA A 101 -14.81 0.43 6.06
C ALA A 101 -13.79 -0.62 5.60
N ALA A 102 -12.53 -0.24 5.38
CA ALA A 102 -11.45 -1.18 5.05
C ALA A 102 -11.23 -2.22 6.16
N PHE A 103 -11.20 -1.77 7.41
CA PHE A 103 -11.02 -2.64 8.58
C PHE A 103 -12.15 -3.68 8.71
N PHE A 104 -13.41 -3.23 8.69
CA PHE A 104 -14.55 -4.13 8.77
C PHE A 104 -14.66 -5.04 7.54
N PHE A 105 -14.39 -4.52 6.34
CA PHE A 105 -14.38 -5.31 5.12
C PHE A 105 -13.39 -6.48 5.21
N LEU A 106 -12.16 -6.24 5.69
CA LEU A 106 -11.17 -7.31 5.85
C LEU A 106 -11.57 -8.36 6.89
N ILE A 107 -12.18 -7.94 7.99
CA ILE A 107 -12.74 -8.89 8.98
C ILE A 107 -13.80 -9.77 8.32
N VAL A 108 -14.74 -9.17 7.59
CA VAL A 108 -15.79 -9.91 6.88
C VAL A 108 -15.17 -10.86 5.85
N VAL A 109 -14.22 -10.40 5.03
CA VAL A 109 -13.53 -11.24 4.05
C VAL A 109 -12.83 -12.41 4.74
N GLY A 110 -12.07 -12.15 5.80
CA GLY A 110 -11.31 -13.17 6.54
C GLY A 110 -12.19 -14.22 7.22
N LEU A 111 -13.36 -13.83 7.74
CA LEU A 111 -14.32 -14.75 8.37
C LEU A 111 -15.25 -15.45 7.36
N SER A 112 -15.39 -14.89 6.16
CA SER A 112 -16.26 -15.45 5.11
C SER A 112 -15.61 -16.60 4.34
N LYS A 113 -16.37 -17.18 3.40
CA LYS A 113 -15.85 -18.15 2.42
C LYS A 113 -14.76 -17.55 1.52
N LEU A 114 -14.72 -16.23 1.35
CA LEU A 114 -13.72 -15.53 0.53
C LEU A 114 -12.31 -15.64 1.13
N GLY A 115 -12.18 -15.66 2.45
CA GLY A 115 -10.90 -15.87 3.14
C GLY A 115 -10.27 -17.25 2.92
N ARG A 116 -11.02 -18.20 2.32
CA ARG A 116 -10.49 -19.53 1.95
C ARG A 116 -9.88 -19.57 0.55
N ILE A 117 -10.02 -18.49 -0.23
CA ILE A 117 -9.46 -18.41 -1.58
C ILE A 117 -7.94 -18.28 -1.47
N ARG A 118 -7.21 -19.19 -2.13
CA ARG A 118 -5.76 -19.13 -2.21
C ARG A 118 -5.33 -18.13 -3.29
N LEU A 119 -4.38 -17.26 -2.94
CA LEU A 119 -3.74 -16.37 -3.90
C LEU A 119 -2.78 -17.19 -4.78
N GLY A 120 -2.97 -17.15 -6.10
CA GLY A 120 -2.24 -18.00 -7.06
C GLY A 120 -2.98 -19.26 -7.54
N GLY A 121 -4.25 -19.41 -7.16
CA GLY A 121 -5.12 -20.51 -7.63
C GLY A 121 -5.20 -21.72 -6.68
N TYR A 122 -6.00 -22.72 -7.06
CA TYR A 122 -6.39 -23.82 -6.16
C TYR A 122 -5.23 -24.66 -5.63
N THR A 123 -4.20 -24.86 -6.44
CA THR A 123 -3.01 -25.67 -6.09
C THR A 123 -1.85 -24.85 -5.56
N ALA A 124 -2.00 -23.53 -5.44
CA ALA A 124 -0.93 -22.68 -4.93
C ALA A 124 -0.54 -23.10 -3.51
N ARG A 125 0.78 -23.12 -3.25
CA ARG A 125 1.37 -23.35 -1.94
C ARG A 125 2.20 -22.14 -1.55
N PRO A 126 2.28 -21.79 -0.26
CA PRO A 126 3.16 -20.71 0.19
C PRO A 126 4.60 -20.96 -0.23
N GLU A 127 5.24 -19.95 -0.82
CA GLU A 127 6.66 -19.99 -1.19
C GLU A 127 7.57 -19.94 0.05
N TYR A 128 7.10 -19.27 1.11
CA TYR A 128 7.81 -19.10 2.37
C TYR A 128 7.12 -19.88 3.49
N SER A 129 7.92 -20.32 4.46
CA SER A 129 7.38 -20.88 5.71
C SER A 129 6.64 -19.81 6.50
N ASN A 130 5.71 -20.23 7.37
CA ASN A 130 4.95 -19.28 8.21
C ASN A 130 5.87 -18.39 9.05
N LEU A 131 6.94 -18.95 9.62
CA LEU A 131 7.90 -18.16 10.42
C LEU A 131 8.61 -17.10 9.59
N ALA A 132 9.10 -17.47 8.40
CA ALA A 132 9.76 -16.53 7.50
C ALA A 132 8.77 -15.44 7.05
N TRP A 133 7.52 -15.81 6.75
CA TRP A 133 6.49 -14.85 6.34
C TRP A 133 6.15 -13.85 7.46
N TYR A 134 5.93 -14.31 8.69
CA TYR A 134 5.70 -13.41 9.82
C TYR A 134 6.90 -12.50 10.06
N ALA A 135 8.13 -13.02 9.98
CA ALA A 135 9.34 -12.22 10.13
C ALA A 135 9.45 -11.12 9.06
N MET A 136 9.13 -11.42 7.79
CA MET A 136 9.09 -10.43 6.72
C MET A 136 8.05 -9.33 6.99
N MET A 137 6.86 -9.68 7.49
CA MET A 137 5.85 -8.69 7.85
C MET A 137 6.30 -7.76 8.98
N PHE A 138 6.91 -8.30 10.04
CA PHE A 138 7.46 -7.48 11.13
C PHE A 138 8.58 -6.58 10.64
N SER A 139 9.49 -7.10 9.82
CA SER A 139 10.59 -6.31 9.26
C SER A 139 10.08 -5.18 8.35
N ALA A 140 9.02 -5.41 7.57
CA ALA A 140 8.44 -4.39 6.71
C ALA A 140 7.62 -3.35 7.49
N GLY A 141 7.02 -3.73 8.62
CA GLY A 141 6.17 -2.86 9.44
C GLY A 141 6.92 -1.92 10.39
N ILE A 142 8.16 -2.25 10.75
CA ILE A 142 8.98 -1.40 11.64
C ILE A 142 9.61 -0.28 10.81
N GLY A 143 8.95 0.87 10.77
CA GLY A 143 9.44 2.09 10.12
C GLY A 143 9.86 3.18 11.10
N ILE A 144 10.45 4.26 10.56
CA ILE A 144 10.81 5.49 11.30
C ILE A 144 9.61 6.02 12.11
N GLY A 145 8.40 5.89 11.57
CA GLY A 145 7.17 6.32 12.22
C GLY A 145 6.97 5.76 13.64
N ILE A 146 7.28 4.48 13.88
CA ILE A 146 7.11 3.88 15.22
C ILE A 146 8.18 4.43 16.19
N PHE A 147 9.40 4.66 15.73
CA PHE A 147 10.46 5.25 16.55
C PHE A 147 10.23 6.73 16.87
N PHE A 148 9.60 7.46 15.95
CA PHE A 148 9.27 8.86 16.15
C PHE A 148 7.99 9.02 17.00
N TYR A 149 6.88 8.47 16.54
CA TYR A 149 5.56 8.66 17.16
C TYR A 149 5.27 7.72 18.32
N GLY A 150 5.97 6.58 18.45
CA GLY A 150 5.78 5.68 19.59
C GLY A 150 6.03 6.34 20.94
N VAL A 151 6.86 7.39 20.98
CA VAL A 151 7.07 8.24 22.16
C VAL A 151 6.34 9.58 22.02
N ALA A 152 6.40 10.20 20.83
CA ALA A 152 5.87 11.55 20.64
C ALA A 152 4.34 11.63 20.75
N GLU A 153 3.60 10.65 20.23
CA GLU A 153 2.14 10.69 20.16
C GLU A 153 1.46 10.57 21.53
N PRO A 154 1.83 9.62 22.42
CA PRO A 154 1.27 9.58 23.77
C PRO A 154 1.52 10.87 24.56
N ILE A 155 2.71 11.47 24.40
CA ILE A 155 3.06 12.75 25.03
C ILE A 155 2.22 13.89 24.45
N TYR A 156 2.05 13.91 23.14
CA TYR A 156 1.19 14.88 22.47
C TYR A 156 -0.25 14.82 23.00
N HIS A 157 -0.81 13.62 23.16
CA HIS A 157 -2.15 13.42 23.72
C HIS A 157 -2.29 13.88 25.18
N LEU A 158 -1.19 13.94 25.94
CA LEU A 158 -1.22 14.53 27.28
C LEU A 158 -1.42 16.05 27.23
N ASN A 159 -1.14 16.73 26.13
CA ASN A 159 -1.15 18.20 26.04
C ASN A 159 -2.39 18.79 25.34
N ILE A 160 -3.38 17.97 25.00
CA ILE A 160 -4.65 18.42 24.38
C ILE A 160 -5.52 19.14 25.44
N PRO A 161 -6.35 20.15 25.08
CA PRO A 161 -7.30 20.77 26.02
C PRO A 161 -8.22 19.78 26.74
N GLU A 162 -8.55 20.04 28.00
CA GLU A 162 -9.27 19.10 28.90
C GLU A 162 -10.60 18.57 28.34
N GLY A 163 -11.33 19.36 27.53
CA GLY A 163 -12.59 18.91 26.91
C GLY A 163 -12.44 17.88 25.79
N LEU A 164 -11.21 17.65 25.30
CA LEU A 164 -10.86 16.66 24.28
C LEU A 164 -9.87 15.61 24.81
N ARG A 165 -9.38 15.78 26.04
CA ARG A 165 -8.56 14.75 26.71
C ARG A 165 -9.44 13.56 27.03
N SER A 166 -8.94 12.37 26.70
CA SER A 166 -9.44 11.18 27.34
C SER A 166 -8.95 11.16 28.80
N GLY A 167 -9.86 10.98 29.76
CA GLY A 167 -9.66 11.30 31.18
C GLY A 167 -8.56 10.54 31.95
N SER A 168 -7.76 9.69 31.30
CA SER A 168 -6.63 8.99 31.91
C SER A 168 -5.45 8.78 30.93
N VAL A 169 -4.23 8.61 31.47
CA VAL A 169 -3.03 8.24 30.68
C VAL A 169 -3.27 6.95 29.89
N TYR A 170 -4.07 6.03 30.42
CA TYR A 170 -4.44 4.78 29.77
C TYR A 170 -5.23 5.00 28.47
N ASP A 171 -6.06 6.03 28.42
CA ASP A 171 -6.87 6.31 27.23
C ASP A 171 -6.05 6.91 26.08
N ASN A 172 -4.97 7.63 26.37
CA ASN A 172 -4.03 8.12 25.33
C ASN A 172 -3.38 6.97 24.57
N PHE A 173 -3.11 5.85 25.26
CA PHE A 173 -2.63 4.63 24.62
C PHE A 173 -3.69 3.97 23.74
N LYS A 174 -5.00 4.12 24.05
CA LYS A 174 -6.07 3.60 23.17
C LYS A 174 -6.07 4.28 21.81
N ILE A 175 -5.85 5.60 21.77
CA ILE A 175 -5.76 6.37 20.52
C ILE A 175 -4.52 5.93 19.73
N MET A 176 -3.38 5.77 20.40
CA MET A 176 -2.18 5.23 19.75
C MET A 176 -2.42 3.82 19.17
N TYR A 177 -3.10 2.93 19.90
CA TYR A 177 -3.47 1.60 19.38
C TYR A 177 -4.44 1.68 18.20
N LEU A 178 -5.30 2.71 18.14
CA LEU A 178 -6.15 2.93 16.98
C LEU A 178 -5.31 3.33 15.76
N HIS A 179 -4.35 4.25 15.92
CA HIS A 179 -3.51 4.74 14.81
C HIS A 179 -2.46 3.74 14.33
N TRP A 180 -1.91 2.90 15.21
CA TRP A 180 -0.81 1.97 14.88
C TRP A 180 -1.22 0.49 14.90
N GLY A 181 -2.44 0.20 15.33
CA GLY A 181 -2.98 -1.16 15.39
C GLY A 181 -3.77 -1.54 14.15
N GLY A 182 -4.82 -2.33 14.34
CA GLY A 182 -5.54 -3.01 13.26
C GLY A 182 -6.03 -2.10 12.13
N HIS A 183 -6.44 -0.86 12.43
CA HIS A 183 -6.92 0.11 11.43
C HIS A 183 -5.85 0.50 10.41
N ALA A 184 -4.63 0.79 10.83
CA ALA A 184 -3.53 1.09 9.91
C ALA A 184 -3.20 -0.14 9.04
N TRP A 185 -3.05 -1.30 9.67
CA TRP A 185 -2.75 -2.55 8.97
C TRP A 185 -3.85 -2.97 7.99
N ALA A 186 -5.11 -2.62 8.26
CA ALA A 186 -6.20 -2.90 7.34
C ALA A 186 -6.09 -2.15 6.01
N THR A 187 -5.51 -0.95 6.00
CA THR A 187 -5.30 -0.22 4.74
C THR A 187 -4.30 -0.95 3.84
N TYR A 188 -3.20 -1.45 4.43
CA TYR A 188 -2.22 -2.28 3.73
C TYR A 188 -2.82 -3.61 3.29
N GLY A 189 -3.54 -4.27 4.19
CA GLY A 189 -4.22 -5.53 3.93
C GLY A 189 -5.17 -5.44 2.74
N LEU A 190 -5.97 -4.37 2.66
CA LEU A 190 -6.95 -4.15 1.59
C LEU A 190 -6.26 -4.09 0.22
N VAL A 191 -5.21 -3.27 0.10
CA VAL A 191 -4.45 -3.14 -1.15
C VAL A 191 -3.71 -4.45 -1.47
N ALA A 192 -3.11 -5.09 -0.47
CA ALA A 192 -2.35 -6.33 -0.64
C ALA A 192 -3.22 -7.50 -1.12
N ILE A 193 -4.40 -7.71 -0.52
CA ILE A 193 -5.31 -8.78 -0.98
C ILE A 193 -5.84 -8.49 -2.39
N GLY A 194 -6.10 -7.21 -2.70
CA GLY A 194 -6.58 -6.81 -4.01
C GLY A 194 -5.53 -7.06 -5.09
N LEU A 195 -4.31 -6.55 -4.89
CA LEU A 195 -3.20 -6.74 -5.83
C LEU A 195 -2.83 -8.22 -5.95
N GLY A 196 -2.74 -8.92 -4.82
CA GLY A 196 -2.45 -10.35 -4.80
C GLY A 196 -3.50 -11.16 -5.58
N TYR A 197 -4.79 -10.87 -5.41
CA TYR A 197 -5.85 -11.57 -6.13
C TYR A 197 -5.84 -11.24 -7.63
N PHE A 198 -5.81 -9.97 -8.01
CA PHE A 198 -5.85 -9.60 -9.43
C PHE A 198 -4.58 -10.02 -10.19
N THR A 199 -3.43 -10.01 -9.53
CA THR A 199 -2.19 -10.47 -10.15
C THR A 199 -2.16 -11.99 -10.23
N TYR A 200 -2.25 -12.67 -9.08
CA TYR A 200 -1.96 -14.11 -9.04
C TYR A 200 -3.14 -14.99 -9.43
N ASN A 201 -4.39 -14.53 -9.28
CA ASN A 201 -5.58 -15.32 -9.66
C ASN A 201 -6.20 -14.86 -10.97
N LYS A 202 -6.01 -13.60 -11.37
CA LYS A 202 -6.57 -13.06 -12.62
C LYS A 202 -5.53 -12.76 -13.69
N GLY A 203 -4.23 -12.94 -13.39
CA GLY A 203 -3.15 -12.74 -14.36
C GLY A 203 -3.01 -11.29 -14.84
N LEU A 204 -3.51 -10.31 -14.09
CA LEU A 204 -3.38 -8.90 -14.44
C LEU A 204 -2.00 -8.35 -14.02
N PRO A 205 -1.55 -7.22 -14.59
CA PRO A 205 -0.29 -6.60 -14.21
C PRO A 205 -0.18 -6.38 -12.70
N PHE A 206 1.01 -6.56 -12.13
CA PHE A 206 1.28 -6.27 -10.72
C PHE A 206 1.41 -4.77 -10.49
N ALA A 207 0.30 -4.04 -10.57
CA ALA A 207 0.24 -2.59 -10.46
C ALA A 207 -1.13 -2.13 -9.91
N PRO A 208 -1.21 -0.97 -9.21
CA PRO A 208 -2.44 -0.41 -8.66
C PRO A 208 -3.60 -0.31 -9.66
N ARG A 209 -3.32 -0.04 -10.95
CA ARG A 209 -4.34 -0.08 -12.03
C ARG A 209 -5.21 -1.34 -12.03
N SER A 210 -4.65 -2.49 -11.66
CA SER A 210 -5.35 -3.78 -11.70
C SER A 210 -6.48 -3.89 -10.68
N LEU A 211 -6.42 -3.12 -9.58
CA LEU A 211 -7.50 -3.03 -8.60
C LEU A 211 -8.79 -2.47 -9.21
N PHE A 212 -8.66 -1.66 -10.26
CA PHE A 212 -9.79 -0.99 -10.92
C PHE A 212 -10.35 -1.77 -12.11
N TYR A 213 -9.75 -2.90 -12.47
CA TYR A 213 -10.23 -3.75 -13.57
C TYR A 213 -11.72 -4.10 -13.48
N PRO A 214 -12.31 -4.44 -12.31
CA PRO A 214 -13.75 -4.71 -12.23
C PRO A 214 -14.65 -3.54 -12.65
N LEU A 215 -14.15 -2.30 -12.53
CA LEU A 215 -14.90 -1.08 -12.80
C LEU A 215 -14.66 -0.57 -14.23
N ILE A 216 -13.40 -0.55 -14.67
CA ILE A 216 -13.00 0.08 -15.94
C ILE A 216 -12.47 -0.91 -16.98
N LYS A 217 -12.38 -2.20 -16.64
CA LYS A 217 -11.99 -3.31 -17.53
C LYS A 217 -10.70 -3.02 -18.30
N GLU A 218 -10.69 -3.21 -19.62
CA GLU A 218 -9.53 -3.07 -20.49
C GLU A 218 -8.98 -1.63 -20.54
N ARG A 219 -9.71 -0.64 -20.00
CA ARG A 219 -9.20 0.73 -19.89
C ARG A 219 -8.02 0.86 -18.91
N ILE A 220 -7.74 -0.15 -18.08
CA ILE A 220 -6.54 -0.19 -17.25
C ILE A 220 -5.25 -0.20 -18.09
N TYR A 221 -5.28 -0.64 -19.34
CA TYR A 221 -4.09 -0.70 -20.20
C TYR A 221 -3.81 0.64 -20.93
N GLY A 222 -4.74 1.59 -20.82
CA GLY A 222 -4.63 2.91 -21.44
C GLY A 222 -4.35 4.03 -20.45
N PHE A 223 -4.71 5.25 -20.84
CA PHE A 223 -4.49 6.48 -20.08
C PHE A 223 -5.04 6.44 -18.65
N LEU A 224 -6.22 5.83 -18.43
CA LEU A 224 -6.80 5.75 -17.08
C LEU A 224 -5.94 4.92 -16.13
N GLY A 225 -5.36 3.81 -16.60
CA GLY A 225 -4.42 3.04 -15.78
C GLY A 225 -3.12 3.79 -15.53
N ASP A 226 -2.62 4.51 -16.52
CA ASP A 226 -1.43 5.35 -16.35
C ASP A 226 -1.67 6.48 -15.32
N LEU A 227 -2.87 7.07 -15.28
CA LEU A 227 -3.26 8.05 -14.27
C LEU A 227 -3.31 7.44 -12.87
N ILE A 228 -3.93 6.25 -12.73
CA ILE A 228 -4.01 5.52 -11.45
C ILE A 228 -2.60 5.23 -10.92
N ASP A 229 -1.73 4.67 -11.77
CA ASP A 229 -0.36 4.36 -11.38
C ASP A 229 0.43 5.63 -11.05
N SER A 230 0.25 6.72 -11.79
CA SER A 230 0.90 8.01 -11.49
C SER A 230 0.51 8.53 -10.11
N ILE A 231 -0.78 8.48 -9.76
CA ILE A 231 -1.26 8.87 -8.43
C ILE A 231 -0.65 7.96 -7.36
N ALA A 232 -0.65 6.64 -7.58
CA ALA A 232 -0.10 5.69 -6.63
C ALA A 232 1.40 5.91 -6.39
N VAL A 233 2.19 6.13 -7.45
CA VAL A 233 3.62 6.45 -7.35
C VAL A 233 3.84 7.75 -6.59
N LEU A 234 3.06 8.81 -6.87
CA LEU A 234 3.15 10.06 -6.12
C LEU A 234 2.83 9.86 -4.63
N SER A 235 1.77 9.11 -4.31
CA SER A 235 1.41 8.80 -2.92
C SER A 235 2.53 8.09 -2.18
N VAL A 236 3.18 7.10 -2.81
CA VAL A 236 4.32 6.39 -2.22
C VAL A 236 5.51 7.33 -2.05
N LEU A 237 5.86 8.13 -3.07
CA LEU A 237 7.01 9.04 -3.00
C LEU A 237 6.87 10.09 -1.89
N PHE A 238 5.70 10.74 -1.78
CA PHE A 238 5.47 11.73 -0.72
C PHE A 238 5.39 11.10 0.67
N GLY A 239 4.84 9.88 0.78
CA GLY A 239 4.85 9.12 2.03
C GLY A 239 6.27 8.76 2.48
N LEU A 240 7.11 8.28 1.56
CA LEU A 240 8.52 7.98 1.82
C LEU A 240 9.31 9.23 2.19
N ALA A 241 9.13 10.34 1.45
CA ALA A 241 9.80 11.61 1.72
C ALA A 241 9.47 12.15 3.13
N THR A 242 8.20 12.05 3.56
CA THR A 242 7.78 12.46 4.91
C THR A 242 8.49 11.62 5.98
N SER A 243 8.49 10.29 5.82
CA SER A 243 9.15 9.37 6.75
C SER A 243 10.66 9.63 6.85
N LEU A 244 11.33 9.82 5.70
CA LEU A 244 12.76 10.13 5.64
C LEU A 244 13.07 11.49 6.30
N GLY A 245 12.26 12.52 6.05
CA GLY A 245 12.44 13.84 6.67
C GLY A 245 12.35 13.79 8.20
N LEU A 246 11.37 13.05 8.74
CA LEU A 246 11.27 12.82 10.19
C LEU A 246 12.48 12.05 10.74
N GLY A 247 12.97 11.06 9.98
CA GLY A 247 14.16 10.29 10.34
C GLY A 247 15.41 11.16 10.40
N ALA A 248 15.65 12.00 9.38
CA ALA A 248 16.78 12.93 9.35
C ALA A 248 16.74 13.92 10.52
N GLN A 249 15.56 14.45 10.86
CA GLN A 249 15.38 15.31 12.04
C GLN A 249 15.68 14.58 13.35
N GLN A 250 15.25 13.33 13.47
CA GLN A 250 15.50 12.52 14.67
C GLN A 250 16.99 12.19 14.83
N ILE A 251 17.68 11.82 13.74
CA ILE A 251 19.13 11.57 13.75
C ILE A 251 19.89 12.87 14.07
N ASN A 252 19.55 13.99 13.44
CA ASN A 252 20.18 15.27 13.72
C ASN A 252 20.02 15.65 15.20
N SER A 253 18.84 15.40 15.79
CA SER A 253 18.59 15.62 17.22
C SER A 253 19.44 14.73 18.12
N GLY A 254 19.60 13.45 17.77
CA GLY A 254 20.48 12.53 18.50
C GLY A 254 21.96 12.96 18.42
N LEU A 255 22.43 13.36 17.24
CA LEU A 255 23.79 13.86 17.05
C LEU A 255 24.04 15.20 17.77
N ASN A 256 23.03 16.07 17.82
CA ASN A 256 23.10 17.30 18.60
C ASN A 256 23.28 16.98 20.09
N TYR A 257 22.48 16.06 20.62
CA TYR A 257 22.53 15.66 22.02
C TYR A 257 23.87 15.00 22.39
N LEU A 258 24.41 14.13 21.55
CA LEU A 258 25.64 13.37 21.84
C LEU A 258 26.93 14.12 21.52
N PHE A 259 26.94 14.90 20.43
CA PHE A 259 28.15 15.45 19.84
C PHE A 259 28.08 16.97 19.59
N GLY A 260 26.96 17.63 19.90
CA GLY A 260 26.80 19.07 19.70
C GLY A 260 26.63 19.49 18.24
N VAL A 261 26.35 18.55 17.32
CA VAL A 261 26.11 18.86 15.90
C VAL A 261 24.93 19.84 15.76
N PRO A 262 25.04 20.94 15.00
CA PRO A 262 23.95 21.92 14.88
C PRO A 262 22.64 21.32 14.34
N LEU A 263 21.51 21.74 14.90
CA LEU A 263 20.19 21.48 14.33
C LEU A 263 19.95 22.44 13.17
N SER A 264 20.12 21.97 11.94
CA SER A 264 19.94 22.81 10.76
C SER A 264 19.44 22.02 9.55
N PRO A 265 18.68 22.65 8.64
CA PRO A 265 18.23 21.99 7.41
C PRO A 265 19.39 21.42 6.58
N VAL A 266 20.56 22.09 6.58
CA VAL A 266 21.75 21.63 5.83
C VAL A 266 22.24 20.29 6.36
N VAL A 267 22.31 20.12 7.69
CA VAL A 267 22.71 18.84 8.29
C VAL A 267 21.68 17.75 7.96
N GLN A 268 20.39 18.06 8.01
CA GLN A 268 19.32 17.10 7.68
C GLN A 268 19.33 16.66 6.22
N VAL A 269 19.76 17.51 5.29
CA VAL A 269 19.90 17.15 3.86
C VAL A 269 21.13 16.27 3.59
N ILE A 270 22.17 16.38 4.43
CA ILE A 270 23.40 15.56 4.33
C ILE A 270 23.18 14.15 4.89
N LEU A 271 22.31 14.01 5.89
CA LEU A 271 21.94 12.74 6.54
C LEU A 271 21.00 11.91 5.65
#